data_AF-A0A9W6GGJ1-F1
#
_entry.id   AF-A0A9W6GGJ1-F1
#
_cell.length_a   1.000
_cell.length_b   1.000
_cell.length_c   1.000
_cell.angle_alpha   90.00
_cell.angle_beta   90.00
_cell.angle_gamma   90.00
#
_symmetry.space_group_name_H-M   'P 1'
#
loop_
_entity.id
_entity.type
_entity.pdbx_description
1 polymer ?
#
loop_
_entity_poly.entity_id
_entity_poly.type
_entity_poly.pdbx_seq_one_letter_code
_entity_poly.pdbx_strand_id
1 'polypeptide(L)'
;MDQIVVATSKKRNINYSEILGFFSFKEYSIEEAVDTQEGQTLIIDTLSKERAIELATEYRRRYQGLPILILTDYNQIFTSGDISRIEGTGQIRIHSVTADNGDKIVELLNTLINPEYASEVFKLSIIVPLYNEEERFEHVLNFAEKLNLFLEESYRNSKIYFINDGSADSTGELAEKLVKKLSESSSYISDFGFLEVRELEKNTRKAGTYIEGLKSVHSNIIVIVDGDDSFYVEDIAKIVNILREGYYDLVAGTKDLTAENRPPVRRLLSFIKRTLTKPLLPKGIYDAQTGLKGMRGEAARYILPHLSVERELAIDLEMLYICKKLKFRAMQLPVRCIDRDGSHVDIVRDSLRYLKSIASILCKQDQALEVRE
;
A
#
# COMPACT_ATOMS: atom_id res chain seq x y z
N MET A 1 3.22 -3.04 29.94
CA MET A 1 1.87 -3.60 29.69
C MET A 1 1.24 -2.70 28.65
N ASP A 2 0.73 -3.28 27.59
CA ASP A 2 0.17 -2.53 26.47
C ASP A 2 -1.10 -1.82 26.93
N GLN A 3 -1.08 -0.50 26.95
CA GLN A 3 -2.19 0.32 27.46
C GLN A 3 -3.22 0.52 26.35
N ILE A 4 -4.37 -0.13 26.49
CA ILE A 4 -5.50 -0.02 25.56
C ILE A 4 -6.42 1.10 26.01
N VAL A 5 -6.76 2.00 25.10
CA VAL A 5 -7.78 3.02 25.33
C VAL A 5 -9.07 2.55 24.65
N VAL A 6 -10.17 2.53 25.39
CA VAL A 6 -11.50 2.18 24.87
C VAL A 6 -12.37 3.42 24.87
N ALA A 7 -12.62 3.97 23.69
CA ALA A 7 -13.54 5.09 23.50
C ALA A 7 -14.92 4.53 23.14
N THR A 8 -15.85 4.52 24.10
CA THR A 8 -17.14 3.83 23.94
C THR A 8 -18.34 4.73 24.21
N SER A 9 -19.38 4.57 23.39
CA SER A 9 -20.73 5.13 23.66
C SER A 9 -21.54 4.30 24.66
N LYS A 10 -21.03 3.13 25.07
CA LYS A 10 -21.69 2.10 25.89
C LYS A 10 -23.00 1.53 25.33
N LYS A 11 -23.40 1.92 24.11
CA LYS A 11 -24.68 1.48 23.51
C LYS A 11 -24.73 0.00 23.16
N ARG A 12 -23.58 -0.66 22.99
CA ARG A 12 -23.48 -2.09 22.68
C ARG A 12 -23.46 -3.00 23.90
N ASN A 13 -23.40 -2.45 25.12
CA ASN A 13 -23.29 -3.22 26.38
C ASN A 13 -22.16 -4.27 26.38
N ILE A 14 -21.03 -3.96 25.73
CA ILE A 14 -19.85 -4.83 25.72
C ILE A 14 -19.18 -4.79 27.10
N ASN A 15 -18.94 -5.95 27.70
CA ASN A 15 -18.20 -6.06 28.95
C ASN A 15 -16.69 -6.12 28.69
N TYR A 16 -16.05 -4.96 28.52
CA TYR A 16 -14.61 -4.91 28.25
C TYR A 16 -13.75 -5.49 29.38
N SER A 17 -14.22 -5.46 30.64
CA SER A 17 -13.48 -6.04 31.77
C SER A 17 -13.32 -7.56 31.67
N GLU A 18 -14.31 -8.24 31.06
CA GLU A 18 -14.28 -9.68 30.82
C GLU A 18 -13.44 -10.01 29.57
N ILE A 19 -13.60 -9.24 28.50
CA ILE A 19 -12.90 -9.45 27.22
C ILE A 19 -11.41 -9.09 27.34
N LEU A 20 -11.09 -7.97 27.98
CA LEU A 20 -9.74 -7.41 28.07
C LEU A 20 -9.07 -7.71 29.41
N GLY A 21 -9.53 -8.73 30.15
CA GLY A 21 -9.04 -9.04 31.50
C GLY A 21 -7.53 -9.30 31.62
N PHE A 22 -6.86 -9.60 30.50
CA PHE A 22 -5.39 -9.78 30.43
C PHE A 22 -4.62 -8.56 29.92
N PHE A 23 -5.31 -7.48 29.55
CA PHE A 23 -4.70 -6.24 29.05
C PHE A 23 -4.86 -5.12 30.09
N SER A 24 -3.92 -4.17 30.09
CA SER A 24 -4.10 -2.91 30.81
C SER A 24 -5.00 -2.02 29.96
N PHE A 25 -6.21 -1.70 30.40
CA PHE A 25 -7.10 -0.85 29.64
C PHE A 25 -7.77 0.24 30.48
N LYS A 26 -8.17 1.32 29.81
CA LYS A 26 -8.99 2.39 30.38
C LYS A 26 -10.15 2.70 29.46
N GLU A 27 -11.35 2.79 30.03
CA GLU A 27 -12.56 3.18 29.32
C GLU A 27 -12.83 4.67 29.48
N TYR A 28 -13.17 5.32 28.37
CA TYR A 28 -13.58 6.72 28.30
C TYR A 28 -14.87 6.83 27.49
N SER A 29 -15.66 7.86 27.78
CA SER A 29 -16.67 8.29 26.81
C SER A 29 -16.01 8.76 25.51
N ILE A 30 -16.77 8.77 24.41
CA ILE A 30 -16.25 9.22 23.09
C ILE A 30 -15.73 10.66 23.16
N GLU A 31 -16.36 11.49 23.98
CA GLU A 31 -16.02 12.89 24.16
C GLU A 31 -14.73 13.06 24.98
N GLU A 32 -14.58 12.32 26.07
CA GLU A 32 -13.41 12.39 26.95
C GLU A 32 -12.16 11.75 26.33
N ALA A 33 -12.36 10.73 25.48
CA ALA A 33 -11.28 9.99 24.84
C ALA A 33 -10.30 10.93 24.11
N VAL A 34 -10.82 11.94 23.41
CA VAL A 34 -10.03 12.87 22.59
C VAL A 34 -8.87 13.52 23.35
N ASP A 35 -8.99 13.78 24.64
CA ASP A 35 -7.98 14.48 25.45
C ASP A 35 -7.04 13.55 26.24
N THR A 36 -7.16 12.25 26.01
CA THR A 36 -6.32 11.26 26.71
C THR A 36 -4.93 11.16 26.09
N GLN A 37 -3.90 11.27 26.94
CA GLN A 37 -2.52 11.02 26.56
C GLN A 37 -2.21 9.54 26.79
N GLU A 38 -1.78 8.88 25.71
CA GLU A 38 -1.13 7.56 25.67
C GLU A 38 -2.02 6.33 25.87
N GLY A 39 -2.38 5.73 24.74
CA GLY A 39 -2.60 4.30 24.60
C GLY A 39 -1.73 3.78 23.46
N GLN A 40 -1.26 2.54 23.55
CA GLN A 40 -0.56 1.88 22.45
C GLN A 40 -1.53 1.33 21.40
N THR A 41 -2.82 1.25 21.71
CA THR A 41 -3.89 0.83 20.79
C THR A 41 -5.21 1.47 21.24
N LEU A 42 -6.03 1.87 20.26
CA LEU A 42 -7.34 2.47 20.49
C LEU A 42 -8.45 1.55 19.99
N ILE A 43 -9.45 1.29 20.84
CA ILE A 43 -10.74 0.71 20.46
C ILE A 43 -11.76 1.84 20.35
N ILE A 44 -12.43 1.92 19.20
CA ILE A 44 -13.52 2.87 18.96
C ILE A 44 -14.83 2.09 18.89
N ASP A 45 -15.70 2.31 19.86
CA ASP A 45 -16.98 1.65 20.01
C ASP A 45 -18.14 2.66 19.95
N THR A 46 -18.56 2.93 18.72
CA THR A 46 -19.65 3.86 18.42
C THR A 46 -20.63 3.28 17.42
N LEU A 47 -21.90 3.69 17.53
CA LEU A 47 -22.92 3.40 16.51
C LEU A 47 -22.87 4.39 15.34
N SER A 48 -21.92 5.33 15.30
CA SER A 48 -21.80 6.31 14.21
C SER A 48 -20.50 6.11 13.46
N LYS A 49 -20.59 5.63 12.22
CA LYS A 49 -19.45 5.51 11.31
C LYS A 49 -18.67 6.81 11.15
N GLU A 50 -19.36 7.93 10.94
CA GLU A 50 -18.71 9.24 10.80
C GLU A 50 -17.95 9.63 12.06
N ARG A 51 -18.56 9.42 13.23
CA ARG A 51 -17.88 9.73 14.49
C ARG A 51 -16.66 8.84 14.72
N ALA A 52 -16.70 7.58 14.28
CA ALA A 52 -15.55 6.70 14.35
C ALA A 52 -14.38 7.19 13.49
N ILE A 53 -14.66 7.65 12.26
CA ILE A 53 -13.65 8.17 11.34
C ILE A 53 -13.03 9.45 11.90
N GLU A 54 -13.85 10.38 12.41
CA GLU A 54 -13.40 11.61 13.06
C GLU A 54 -12.47 11.31 14.23
N LEU A 55 -12.91 10.47 15.17
CA LEU A 55 -12.13 10.13 16.36
C LEU A 55 -10.82 9.43 15.99
N ALA A 56 -10.87 8.48 15.05
CA ALA A 56 -9.66 7.80 14.56
C ALA A 56 -8.65 8.80 13.98
N THR A 57 -9.15 9.78 13.22
CA THR A 57 -8.33 10.83 12.61
C THR A 57 -7.75 11.77 13.65
N GLU A 58 -8.54 12.22 14.61
CA GLU A 58 -8.11 13.10 15.71
C GLU A 58 -6.98 12.46 16.53
N TYR A 59 -7.13 11.18 16.88
CA TYR A 59 -6.07 10.43 17.57
C TYR A 59 -4.81 10.30 16.73
N ARG A 60 -4.94 9.99 15.43
CA ARG A 60 -3.79 9.81 14.55
C ARG A 60 -3.07 11.10 14.17
N ARG A 61 -3.73 12.26 14.26
CA ARG A 61 -3.03 13.55 14.16
C ARG A 61 -2.04 13.76 15.31
N ARG A 62 -2.31 13.18 16.48
CA ARG A 62 -1.41 13.21 17.65
C ARG A 62 -0.43 12.04 17.63
N TYR A 63 -0.88 10.87 17.20
CA TYR A 63 -0.13 9.62 17.21
C TYR A 63 -0.25 8.90 15.86
N GLN A 64 0.58 9.30 14.88
CA GLN A 64 0.45 8.86 13.48
C GLN A 64 0.36 7.33 13.30
N GLY A 65 1.20 6.58 14.03
CA GLY A 65 1.28 5.12 13.96
C GLY A 65 0.25 4.37 14.81
N LEU A 66 -0.66 5.05 15.53
CA LEU A 66 -1.57 4.42 16.48
C LEU A 66 -2.43 3.32 15.81
N PRO A 67 -2.30 2.06 16.25
CA PRO A 67 -3.20 0.98 15.85
C PRO A 67 -4.62 1.24 16.35
N ILE A 68 -5.61 1.06 15.47
CA ILE A 68 -7.01 1.32 15.79
C ILE A 68 -7.87 0.10 15.43
N LEU A 69 -8.67 -0.35 16.39
CA LEU A 69 -9.78 -1.27 16.18
C LEU A 69 -11.10 -0.50 16.24
N ILE A 70 -11.84 -0.51 15.14
CA ILE A 70 -13.17 0.09 15.06
C ILE A 70 -14.23 -1.00 15.17
N LEU A 71 -15.10 -0.87 16.17
CA LEU A 71 -16.25 -1.74 16.37
C LEU A 71 -17.48 -1.13 15.73
N THR A 72 -18.06 -1.85 14.79
CA THR A 72 -19.27 -1.45 14.04
C THR A 72 -20.41 -2.45 14.25
N ASP A 73 -21.60 -2.12 13.76
CA ASP A 73 -22.73 -3.06 13.69
C ASP A 73 -22.78 -3.73 12.31
N TYR A 74 -23.45 -4.87 12.22
CA TYR A 74 -23.66 -5.57 10.95
C TYR A 74 -24.34 -4.70 9.88
N ASN A 75 -25.21 -3.77 10.30
CA ASN A 75 -25.92 -2.88 9.39
C ASN A 75 -25.07 -1.67 8.93
N GLN A 76 -23.87 -1.49 9.49
CA GLN A 76 -22.98 -0.39 9.18
C GLN A 76 -21.70 -0.90 8.54
N ILE A 77 -21.74 -1.04 7.22
CA ILE A 77 -20.61 -1.47 6.42
C ILE A 77 -19.64 -0.29 6.26
N PHE A 78 -18.41 -0.46 6.75
CA PHE A 78 -17.31 0.42 6.39
C PHE A 78 -16.86 0.10 4.97
N THR A 79 -16.82 1.13 4.14
CA THR A 79 -16.34 1.04 2.76
C THR A 79 -14.87 1.41 2.70
N SER A 80 -14.20 1.10 1.59
CA SER A 80 -12.85 1.59 1.33
C SER A 80 -12.78 3.12 1.27
N GLY A 81 -13.86 3.80 0.87
CA GLY A 81 -13.98 5.25 0.94
C GLY A 81 -13.91 5.77 2.38
N ASP A 82 -14.55 5.08 3.31
CA ASP A 82 -14.50 5.42 4.74
C ASP A 82 -13.09 5.24 5.31
N ILE A 83 -12.43 4.11 5.00
CA ILE A 83 -11.05 3.83 5.43
C ILE A 83 -10.07 4.88 4.88
N SER A 84 -10.26 5.30 3.61
CA SER A 84 -9.37 6.27 2.97
C SER A 84 -9.40 7.68 3.59
N ARG A 85 -10.45 7.98 4.36
CA ARG A 85 -10.63 9.24 5.08
C ARG A 85 -9.90 9.27 6.42
N ILE A 86 -9.49 8.12 6.95
CA ILE A 86 -8.73 8.04 8.20
C ILE A 86 -7.27 8.41 7.88
N GLU A 87 -6.77 9.44 8.55
CA GLU A 87 -5.39 9.93 8.39
C GLU A 87 -4.37 9.05 9.14
N GLY A 88 -3.06 9.32 8.94
CA GLY A 88 -1.97 8.62 9.63
C GLY A 88 -1.53 7.29 9.01
N THR A 89 -0.55 6.65 9.64
CA THR A 89 0.18 5.46 9.14
C THR A 89 -0.21 4.16 9.82
N GLY A 90 -0.86 4.24 11.00
CA GLY A 90 -1.16 3.08 11.82
C GLY A 90 -2.04 2.01 11.15
N GLN A 91 -2.00 0.80 11.70
CA GLN A 91 -2.88 -0.29 11.29
C GLN A 91 -4.33 0.00 11.68
N ILE A 92 -5.27 -0.33 10.79
CA ILE A 92 -6.70 -0.31 11.07
C ILE A 92 -7.23 -1.75 11.03
N ARG A 93 -8.13 -2.05 11.98
CA ARG A 93 -9.03 -3.18 11.94
C ARG A 93 -10.45 -2.70 12.12
N ILE A 94 -11.36 -3.26 11.35
CA ILE A 94 -12.79 -3.01 11.50
C ILE A 94 -13.47 -4.35 11.79
N HIS A 95 -14.34 -4.36 12.78
CA HIS A 95 -15.05 -5.58 13.18
C HIS A 95 -16.53 -5.29 13.47
N SER A 96 -17.41 -6.05 12.84
CA SER A 96 -18.84 -6.02 13.15
C SER A 96 -19.12 -6.84 14.40
N VAL A 97 -19.49 -6.18 15.49
CA VAL A 97 -19.81 -6.84 16.75
C VAL A 97 -21.14 -7.57 16.65
N THR A 98 -21.19 -8.78 17.17
CA THR A 98 -22.38 -9.63 17.33
C THR A 98 -22.42 -10.12 18.77
N ALA A 99 -23.54 -10.67 19.23
CA ALA A 99 -23.76 -10.99 20.65
C ALA A 99 -22.66 -11.88 21.29
N ASP A 100 -21.99 -12.73 20.50
CA ASP A 100 -21.11 -13.79 21.02
C ASP A 100 -19.64 -13.69 20.54
N ASN A 101 -19.14 -12.52 20.09
CA ASN A 101 -17.84 -12.43 19.41
C ASN A 101 -16.72 -11.68 20.15
N GLY A 102 -16.73 -11.68 21.49
CA GLY A 102 -15.66 -11.11 22.32
C GLY A 102 -14.27 -11.68 22.00
N ASP A 103 -14.17 -12.99 21.74
CA ASP A 103 -12.91 -13.65 21.36
C ASP A 103 -12.29 -13.04 20.10
N LYS A 104 -13.13 -12.61 19.14
CA LYS A 104 -12.65 -11.98 17.91
C LYS A 104 -12.06 -10.60 18.17
N ILE A 105 -12.58 -9.85 19.15
CA ILE A 105 -11.99 -8.58 19.57
C ILE A 105 -10.58 -8.82 20.11
N VAL A 106 -10.40 -9.83 20.98
CA VAL A 106 -9.08 -10.19 21.53
C VAL A 106 -8.13 -10.64 20.43
N GLU A 107 -8.58 -11.50 19.52
CA GLU A 107 -7.78 -11.95 18.37
C GLU A 107 -7.28 -10.76 17.55
N LEU A 108 -8.19 -9.85 17.17
CA LEU A 108 -7.85 -8.67 16.37
C LEU A 108 -6.92 -7.71 17.12
N LEU A 109 -7.13 -7.49 18.40
CA LEU A 109 -6.24 -6.69 19.24
C LEU A 109 -4.85 -7.29 19.32
N ASN A 110 -4.73 -8.61 19.48
CA ASN A 110 -3.43 -9.28 19.44
C ASN A 110 -2.74 -9.08 18.09
N THR A 111 -3.46 -9.10 16.96
CA THR A 111 -2.85 -8.81 15.65
C THR A 111 -2.36 -7.36 15.50
N LEU A 112 -2.88 -6.43 16.31
CA LEU A 112 -2.48 -5.01 16.31
C LEU A 112 -1.32 -4.75 17.26
N ILE A 113 -1.38 -5.29 18.48
CA ILE A 113 -0.42 -5.04 19.56
C ILE A 113 0.84 -5.89 19.38
N ASN A 114 0.64 -7.17 19.06
CA ASN A 114 1.67 -8.19 18.99
C ASN A 114 1.61 -8.95 17.65
N PRO A 115 1.78 -8.26 16.51
CA PRO A 115 1.68 -8.86 15.18
C PRO A 115 2.66 -10.04 14.94
N GLU A 116 3.75 -10.12 15.70
CA GLU A 116 4.72 -11.22 15.69
C GLU A 116 4.19 -12.54 16.29
N TYR A 117 3.20 -12.47 17.20
CA TYR A 117 2.61 -13.64 17.86
C TYR A 117 1.21 -13.99 17.31
N ALA A 118 0.77 -13.30 16.26
CA ALA A 118 -0.51 -13.59 15.63
C ALA A 118 -0.53 -15.04 15.10
N SER A 119 -1.67 -15.72 15.25
CA SER A 119 -1.88 -17.07 14.73
C SER A 119 -1.64 -17.17 13.22
N GLU A 120 -1.93 -16.09 12.49
CA GLU A 120 -1.51 -15.87 11.12
C GLU A 120 -0.58 -14.66 11.03
N VAL A 121 0.69 -14.90 10.70
CA VAL A 121 1.70 -13.85 10.53
C VAL A 121 1.40 -13.07 9.25
N PHE A 122 0.91 -11.83 9.40
CA PHE A 122 0.65 -10.94 8.28
C PHE A 122 1.95 -10.33 7.75
N LYS A 123 2.33 -10.66 6.51
CA LYS A 123 3.53 -10.17 5.84
C LYS A 123 3.25 -9.08 4.80
N LEU A 124 4.09 -8.04 4.78
CA LEU A 124 4.05 -6.94 3.82
C LEU A 124 5.38 -6.87 3.05
N SER A 125 5.35 -6.71 1.74
CA SER A 125 6.55 -6.36 0.97
C SER A 125 6.35 -5.09 0.19
N ILE A 126 7.36 -4.22 0.19
CA ILE A 126 7.38 -3.00 -0.60
C ILE A 126 8.52 -3.11 -1.61
N ILE A 127 8.18 -3.12 -2.89
CA ILE A 127 9.11 -3.18 -4.01
C ILE A 127 9.36 -1.74 -4.48
N VAL A 128 10.63 -1.37 -4.53
CA VAL A 128 11.10 -0.04 -4.91
C VAL A 128 12.06 -0.17 -6.10
N PRO A 129 11.58 0.04 -7.34
CA PRO A 129 12.41 0.09 -8.53
C PRO A 129 13.38 1.26 -8.49
N LEU A 130 14.62 1.04 -8.92
CA LEU A 130 15.65 2.06 -9.07
C LEU A 130 16.27 1.95 -10.47
N TYR A 131 16.51 3.10 -11.11
CA TYR A 131 17.30 3.16 -12.35
C TYR A 131 17.89 4.55 -12.55
N ASN A 132 19.22 4.63 -12.64
CA ASN A 132 19.98 5.86 -12.83
C ASN A 132 19.46 7.02 -11.95
N GLU A 133 19.49 6.79 -10.64
CA GLU A 133 19.04 7.71 -9.61
C GLU A 133 20.21 8.44 -8.94
N GLU A 134 21.48 8.27 -9.36
CA GLU A 134 22.66 8.82 -8.67
C GLU A 134 22.54 10.33 -8.39
N GLU A 135 22.20 11.13 -9.42
CA GLU A 135 22.08 12.59 -9.29
C GLU A 135 20.95 13.04 -8.35
N ARG A 136 19.95 12.18 -8.14
CA ARG A 136 18.75 12.46 -7.34
C ARG A 136 18.58 11.48 -6.19
N PHE A 137 19.66 10.83 -5.79
CA PHE A 137 19.63 9.75 -4.81
C PHE A 137 19.21 10.24 -3.42
N GLU A 138 19.35 11.54 -3.14
CA GLU A 138 18.81 12.17 -1.93
C GLU A 138 17.29 11.92 -1.78
N HIS A 139 16.54 11.93 -2.89
CA HIS A 139 15.11 11.60 -2.84
C HIS A 139 14.89 10.13 -2.47
N VAL A 140 15.68 9.23 -3.04
CA VAL A 140 15.64 7.79 -2.70
C VAL A 140 15.96 7.56 -1.23
N LEU A 141 16.99 8.22 -0.72
CA LEU A 141 17.40 8.15 0.68
C LEU A 141 16.29 8.67 1.60
N ASN A 142 15.74 9.86 1.33
CA ASN A 142 14.67 10.45 2.14
C ASN A 142 13.41 9.58 2.14
N PHE A 143 13.05 9.02 0.99
CA PHE A 143 11.90 8.12 0.88
C PHE A 143 12.14 6.83 1.67
N ALA A 144 13.30 6.20 1.51
CA ALA A 144 13.66 4.99 2.22
C ALA A 144 13.68 5.18 3.74
N GLU A 145 14.20 6.30 4.24
CA GLU A 145 14.21 6.61 5.69
C GLU A 145 12.77 6.77 6.24
N LYS A 146 11.90 7.48 5.53
CA LYS A 146 10.47 7.58 5.91
C LYS A 146 9.78 6.22 5.87
N LEU A 147 10.07 5.42 4.85
CA LEU A 147 9.50 4.09 4.67
C LEU A 147 9.97 3.13 5.78
N ASN A 148 11.24 3.22 6.16
CA ASN A 148 11.83 2.46 7.26
C ASN A 148 11.10 2.75 8.57
N LEU A 149 10.99 4.02 8.94
CA LEU A 149 10.28 4.45 10.15
C LEU A 149 8.81 4.01 10.15
N PHE A 150 8.12 4.22 9.01
CA PHE A 150 6.74 3.78 8.80
C PHE A 150 6.55 2.28 9.09
N LEU A 151 7.45 1.45 8.58
CA LEU A 151 7.39 0.00 8.74
C LEU A 151 7.75 -0.46 10.15
N GLU A 152 8.77 0.14 10.77
CA GLU A 152 9.17 -0.16 12.16
C GLU A 152 8.05 0.17 13.15
N GLU A 153 7.40 1.32 13.00
CA GLU A 153 6.35 1.78 13.90
C GLU A 153 5.04 1.00 13.74
N SER A 154 4.66 0.67 12.49
CA SER A 154 3.30 0.24 12.18
C SER A 154 3.19 -1.15 11.54
N TYR A 155 4.25 -1.76 11.00
CA TYR A 155 4.16 -3.00 10.21
C TYR A 155 5.36 -3.94 10.45
N ARG A 156 5.43 -4.56 11.64
CA ARG A 156 6.55 -5.41 12.11
C ARG A 156 6.94 -6.64 11.29
N ASN A 157 6.12 -7.07 10.33
CA ASN A 157 6.40 -8.21 9.46
C ASN A 157 6.46 -7.75 8.00
N SER A 158 7.25 -6.71 7.77
CA SER A 158 7.44 -6.07 6.49
C SER A 158 8.88 -6.17 5.97
N LYS A 159 9.02 -5.97 4.66
CA LYS A 159 10.32 -5.93 3.98
C LYS A 159 10.32 -4.92 2.83
N ILE A 160 11.41 -4.17 2.68
CA ILE A 160 11.66 -3.30 1.52
C ILE A 160 12.64 -4.01 0.58
N TYR A 161 12.25 -4.12 -0.70
CA TYR A 161 13.04 -4.68 -1.79
C TYR A 161 13.38 -3.58 -2.79
N PHE A 162 14.62 -3.09 -2.73
CA PHE A 162 15.16 -2.23 -3.76
C PHE A 162 15.61 -3.09 -4.95
N ILE A 163 15.18 -2.72 -6.15
CA ILE A 163 15.54 -3.46 -7.37
C ILE A 163 16.16 -2.49 -8.35
N ASN A 164 17.48 -2.57 -8.48
CA ASN A 164 18.24 -1.78 -9.41
C ASN A 164 18.20 -2.41 -10.81
N ASP A 165 17.72 -1.64 -11.79
CA ASP A 165 17.51 -2.09 -13.17
C ASP A 165 18.80 -2.02 -14.01
N GLY A 166 19.91 -2.57 -13.52
CA GLY A 166 21.19 -2.53 -14.24
C GLY A 166 21.64 -1.11 -14.53
N SER A 167 21.65 -0.25 -13.50
CA SER A 167 22.05 1.16 -13.65
C SER A 167 23.48 1.28 -14.16
N ALA A 168 23.72 2.29 -14.99
CA ALA A 168 25.06 2.57 -15.54
C ALA A 168 25.88 3.54 -14.68
N ASP A 169 25.26 4.05 -13.62
CA ASP A 169 25.78 5.04 -12.68
C ASP A 169 25.97 4.41 -11.28
N SER A 170 26.28 5.21 -10.26
CA SER A 170 26.55 4.69 -8.90
C SER A 170 25.29 4.27 -8.11
N THR A 171 24.10 4.21 -8.73
CA THR A 171 22.83 3.92 -8.02
C THR A 171 22.87 2.63 -7.21
N GLY A 172 23.45 1.55 -7.76
CA GLY A 172 23.53 0.25 -7.08
C GLY A 172 24.38 0.32 -5.80
N GLU A 173 25.57 0.92 -5.90
CA GLU A 173 26.47 1.10 -4.75
C GLU A 173 25.82 1.99 -3.67
N LEU A 174 25.11 3.04 -4.07
CA LEU A 174 24.40 3.93 -3.14
C LEU A 174 23.25 3.19 -2.45
N ALA A 175 22.51 2.34 -3.17
CA ALA A 175 21.44 1.52 -2.60
C ALA A 175 21.97 0.50 -1.59
N GLU A 176 23.09 -0.16 -1.87
CA GLU A 176 23.75 -1.07 -0.93
C GLU A 176 24.20 -0.36 0.35
N LYS A 177 24.83 0.82 0.21
CA LYS A 177 25.23 1.66 1.35
C LYS A 177 24.03 2.10 2.19
N LEU A 178 22.93 2.48 1.54
CA LEU A 178 21.68 2.85 2.21
C LEU A 178 21.10 1.68 3.01
N VAL A 179 21.00 0.49 2.40
CA VAL A 179 20.49 -0.70 3.08
C VAL A 179 21.38 -1.06 4.28
N LYS A 180 22.70 -0.98 4.14
CA LYS A 180 23.63 -1.19 5.26
C LYS A 180 23.39 -0.19 6.39
N LYS A 181 23.33 1.11 6.08
CA LYS A 181 23.08 2.19 7.06
C LYS A 181 21.79 1.96 7.83
N LEU A 182 20.69 1.72 7.12
CA LEU A 182 19.38 1.49 7.73
C LEU A 182 19.36 0.22 8.57
N SER A 183 19.99 -0.87 8.10
CA SER A 183 20.09 -2.13 8.84
C SER A 183 20.88 -1.98 10.15
N GLU A 184 21.93 -1.15 10.17
CA GLU A 184 22.73 -0.88 11.38
C GLU A 184 21.98 -0.02 12.41
N SER A 185 21.11 0.89 11.95
CA SER A 185 20.28 1.74 12.82
C SER A 185 18.98 1.08 13.26
N SER A 186 18.56 0.01 12.60
CA SER A 186 17.27 -0.61 12.84
C SER A 186 17.29 -1.49 14.08
N SER A 187 16.31 -1.28 14.96
CA SER A 187 16.04 -2.19 16.10
C SER A 187 15.12 -3.35 15.73
N TYR A 188 14.79 -3.47 14.44
CA TYR A 188 13.82 -4.40 13.91
C TYR A 188 14.34 -5.84 13.94
N ILE A 189 13.65 -6.69 14.70
CA ILE A 189 13.93 -8.13 14.78
C ILE A 189 12.88 -8.84 13.92
N SER A 190 13.28 -9.41 12.79
CA SER A 190 12.39 -10.21 11.94
C SER A 190 13.13 -11.34 11.23
N ASP A 191 12.55 -12.53 11.27
CA ASP A 191 13.02 -13.71 10.53
C ASP A 191 12.79 -13.58 9.01
N PHE A 192 12.09 -12.53 8.56
CA PHE A 192 11.75 -12.30 7.15
C PHE A 192 12.79 -11.45 6.39
N GLY A 193 13.74 -10.85 7.11
CA GLY A 193 14.65 -9.84 6.59
C GLY A 193 13.93 -8.50 6.36
N PHE A 194 14.60 -7.38 6.64
CA PHE A 194 13.94 -6.08 6.61
C PHE A 194 14.19 -5.30 5.32
N LEU A 195 15.42 -5.35 4.81
CA LEU A 195 15.87 -4.59 3.65
C LEU A 195 16.70 -5.48 2.73
N GLU A 196 16.49 -5.40 1.42
CA GLU A 196 17.27 -6.14 0.42
C GLU A 196 17.47 -5.29 -0.83
N VAL A 197 18.64 -5.40 -1.45
CA VAL A 197 18.93 -4.85 -2.78
C VAL A 197 19.11 -6.01 -3.75
N ARG A 198 18.51 -5.89 -4.93
CA ARG A 198 18.66 -6.82 -6.06
C ARG A 198 19.16 -6.05 -7.27
N GLU A 199 20.19 -6.57 -7.91
CA GLU A 199 20.73 -6.04 -9.16
C GLU A 199 20.24 -6.87 -10.35
N LEU A 200 19.71 -6.20 -11.38
CA LEU A 200 19.43 -6.84 -12.67
C LEU A 200 20.66 -6.74 -13.59
N GLU A 201 20.91 -7.77 -14.39
CA GLU A 201 22.08 -7.82 -15.28
C GLU A 201 22.11 -6.71 -16.34
N LYS A 202 20.94 -6.14 -16.67
CA LYS A 202 20.80 -5.09 -17.68
C LYS A 202 19.51 -4.29 -17.43
N ASN A 203 19.45 -3.10 -18.01
CA ASN A 203 18.22 -2.32 -18.07
C ASN A 203 17.10 -3.07 -18.81
N THR A 204 16.00 -3.24 -18.09
CA THR A 204 14.73 -3.82 -18.55
C THR A 204 13.56 -2.82 -18.44
N ARG A 205 13.89 -1.58 -18.09
CA ARG A 205 12.96 -0.51 -17.70
C ARG A 205 12.10 -0.97 -16.50
N LYS A 206 10.93 -0.36 -16.36
CA LYS A 206 10.03 -0.63 -15.24
C LYS A 206 9.51 -2.08 -15.17
N ALA A 207 9.44 -2.78 -16.30
CA ALA A 207 8.83 -4.11 -16.35
C ALA A 207 9.65 -5.18 -15.63
N GLY A 208 10.97 -5.23 -15.83
CA GLY A 208 11.77 -6.29 -15.21
C GLY A 208 11.93 -6.09 -13.71
N THR A 209 12.00 -4.86 -13.20
CA THR A 209 12.00 -4.61 -11.75
C THR A 209 10.69 -5.07 -11.10
N TYR A 210 9.54 -4.81 -11.73
CA TYR A 210 8.24 -5.29 -11.25
C TYR A 210 8.20 -6.82 -11.21
N ILE A 211 8.61 -7.47 -12.30
CA ILE A 211 8.59 -8.93 -12.42
C ILE A 211 9.55 -9.58 -11.43
N GLU A 212 10.77 -9.06 -11.30
CA GLU A 212 11.77 -9.59 -10.37
C GLU A 212 11.32 -9.42 -8.91
N GLY A 213 10.73 -8.26 -8.58
CA GLY A 213 10.20 -8.03 -7.25
C GLY A 213 9.07 -8.97 -6.91
N LEU A 214 8.10 -9.13 -7.81
CA LEU A 214 6.98 -10.06 -7.61
C LEU A 214 7.42 -11.53 -7.52
N LYS A 215 8.53 -11.92 -8.17
CA LYS A 215 9.13 -13.26 -8.01
C LYS A 215 9.84 -13.44 -6.67
N SER A 216 10.47 -12.38 -6.18
CA SER A 216 11.36 -12.43 -5.01
C SER A 216 10.62 -12.40 -3.68
N VAL A 217 9.35 -11.97 -3.66
CA VAL A 217 8.59 -11.74 -2.43
C VAL A 217 7.43 -12.71 -2.24
N HIS A 218 7.23 -13.14 -0.99
CA HIS A 218 6.14 -14.03 -0.59
C HIS A 218 5.43 -13.43 0.63
N SER A 219 4.49 -12.52 0.36
CA SER A 219 3.82 -11.69 1.37
C SER A 219 2.31 -11.66 1.18
N ASN A 220 1.56 -11.43 2.25
CA ASN A 220 0.09 -11.31 2.19
C ASN A 220 -0.33 -10.08 1.36
N ILE A 221 0.43 -9.00 1.47
CA ILE A 221 0.29 -7.79 0.64
C ILE A 221 1.64 -7.42 0.04
N ILE A 222 1.61 -7.02 -1.22
CA ILE A 222 2.76 -6.49 -1.94
C ILE A 222 2.40 -5.10 -2.44
N VAL A 223 3.24 -4.12 -2.13
CA VAL A 223 3.16 -2.75 -2.64
C VAL A 223 4.32 -2.53 -3.59
N ILE A 224 4.06 -1.90 -4.72
CA ILE A 224 5.09 -1.39 -5.62
C ILE A 224 4.96 0.13 -5.63
N VAL A 225 6.08 0.83 -5.43
CA VAL A 225 6.13 2.28 -5.32
C VAL A 225 7.41 2.81 -5.94
N ASP A 226 7.32 3.92 -6.67
CA ASP A 226 8.51 4.59 -7.22
C ASP A 226 9.36 5.15 -6.06
N GLY A 227 10.68 5.00 -6.16
CA GLY A 227 11.62 5.32 -5.08
C GLY A 227 12.00 6.80 -4.94
N ASP A 228 11.45 7.70 -5.73
CA ASP A 228 11.92 9.09 -5.87
C ASP A 228 11.23 10.10 -4.92
N ASP A 229 10.71 9.63 -3.78
CA ASP A 229 9.95 10.46 -2.80
C ASP A 229 8.78 11.22 -3.45
N SER A 230 8.18 10.68 -4.51
CA SER A 230 6.97 11.24 -5.13
C SER A 230 5.70 10.90 -4.37
N PHE A 231 5.71 9.81 -3.58
CA PHE A 231 4.54 9.30 -2.85
C PHE A 231 4.73 9.37 -1.35
N TYR A 232 3.62 9.57 -0.65
CA TYR A 232 3.58 9.68 0.81
C TYR A 232 3.35 8.32 1.47
N VAL A 233 4.01 8.07 2.60
CA VAL A 233 3.87 6.81 3.36
C VAL A 233 2.46 6.60 3.90
N GLU A 234 1.70 7.65 4.19
CA GLU A 234 0.31 7.51 4.64
C GLU A 234 -0.60 7.02 3.50
N ASP A 235 -0.26 7.31 2.23
CA ASP A 235 -1.02 6.78 1.09
C ASP A 235 -0.72 5.29 0.88
N ILE A 236 0.52 4.85 1.16
CA ILE A 236 0.87 3.43 1.26
C ILE A 236 0.08 2.76 2.38
N ALA A 237 0.02 3.38 3.56
CA ALA A 237 -0.73 2.86 4.71
C ALA A 237 -2.22 2.66 4.39
N LYS A 238 -2.85 3.62 3.69
CA LYS A 238 -4.24 3.51 3.24
C LYS A 238 -4.43 2.32 2.29
N ILE A 239 -3.55 2.15 1.31
CA ILE A 239 -3.60 1.01 0.38
C ILE A 239 -3.50 -0.31 1.15
N VAL A 240 -2.54 -0.42 2.07
CA VAL A 240 -2.34 -1.62 2.88
C VAL A 240 -3.58 -1.91 3.73
N ASN A 241 -4.12 -0.92 4.43
CA ASN A 241 -5.33 -1.10 5.25
C ASN A 241 -6.55 -1.52 4.40
N ILE A 242 -6.77 -0.91 3.23
CA ILE A 242 -7.88 -1.29 2.31
C ILE A 242 -7.74 -2.74 1.83
N LEU A 243 -6.52 -3.15 1.45
CA LEU A 243 -6.26 -4.51 0.96
C LEU A 243 -6.38 -5.57 2.07
N ARG A 244 -6.07 -5.22 3.32
CA ARG A 244 -6.19 -6.13 4.48
C ARG A 244 -7.64 -6.53 4.77
N GLU A 245 -8.60 -5.67 4.46
CA GLU A 245 -10.02 -5.99 4.57
C GLU A 245 -10.49 -7.08 3.58
N GLY A 246 -9.69 -7.39 2.55
CA GLY A 246 -9.94 -8.50 1.64
C GLY A 246 -11.03 -8.27 0.58
N TYR A 247 -11.65 -7.08 0.53
CA TYR A 247 -12.64 -6.71 -0.49
C TYR A 247 -12.04 -6.47 -1.87
N TYR A 248 -10.77 -6.06 -1.93
CA TYR A 248 -10.06 -5.78 -3.17
C TYR A 248 -8.81 -6.65 -3.29
N ASP A 249 -8.51 -7.04 -4.51
CA ASP A 249 -7.35 -7.86 -4.86
C ASP A 249 -6.18 -6.96 -5.31
N LEU A 250 -6.49 -5.77 -5.85
CA LEU A 250 -5.54 -4.74 -6.24
C LEU A 250 -6.09 -3.33 -5.97
N VAL A 251 -5.25 -2.43 -5.46
CA VAL A 251 -5.54 -0.99 -5.33
C VAL A 251 -4.47 -0.21 -6.10
N ALA A 252 -4.90 0.58 -7.08
CA ALA A 252 -4.03 1.46 -7.85
C ALA A 252 -4.19 2.90 -7.36
N GLY A 253 -3.08 3.59 -7.09
CA GLY A 253 -3.10 5.03 -6.86
C GLY A 253 -3.60 5.78 -8.09
N THR A 254 -4.17 6.96 -7.91
CA THR A 254 -4.35 7.95 -8.97
C THR A 254 -3.92 9.30 -8.44
N LYS A 255 -3.19 10.07 -9.26
CA LYS A 255 -2.83 11.43 -8.85
C LYS A 255 -4.11 12.24 -8.65
N ASP A 256 -4.20 12.94 -7.54
CA ASP A 256 -5.26 13.93 -7.33
C ASP A 256 -5.10 15.06 -8.37
N LEU A 257 -6.12 15.24 -9.20
CA LEU A 257 -6.11 16.19 -10.31
C LEU A 257 -6.19 17.65 -9.86
N THR A 258 -6.44 17.88 -8.57
CA THR A 258 -6.64 19.22 -8.00
C THR A 258 -5.35 20.04 -7.85
N ALA A 259 -4.15 19.43 -7.97
CA ALA A 259 -2.90 20.06 -7.55
C ALA A 259 -1.87 20.39 -8.65
N GLU A 260 -2.17 20.24 -9.94
CA GLU A 260 -1.11 20.23 -10.96
C GLU A 260 -1.00 21.50 -11.83
N ASN A 261 0.02 22.34 -11.59
CA ASN A 261 0.55 23.31 -12.56
C ASN A 261 1.43 22.60 -13.61
N ARG A 262 0.84 21.73 -14.43
CA ARG A 262 1.57 21.01 -15.49
C ARG A 262 1.55 21.76 -16.83
N PRO A 263 2.64 21.68 -17.62
CA PRO A 263 2.64 22.17 -19.00
C PRO A 263 1.45 21.60 -19.81
N PRO A 264 0.75 22.42 -20.61
CA PRO A 264 -0.44 22.00 -21.35
C PRO A 264 -0.23 20.74 -22.22
N VAL A 265 0.96 20.57 -22.78
CA VAL A 265 1.33 19.42 -23.61
C VAL A 265 1.33 18.11 -22.80
N ARG A 266 1.88 18.11 -21.58
CA ARG A 266 1.89 16.91 -20.71
C ARG A 266 0.47 16.53 -20.28
N ARG A 267 -0.39 17.53 -20.03
CA ARG A 267 -1.82 17.32 -19.72
C ARG A 267 -2.55 16.67 -20.89
N LEU A 268 -2.38 17.19 -22.11
CA LEU A 268 -3.00 16.63 -23.31
C LEU A 268 -2.55 15.19 -23.58
N LEU A 269 -1.25 14.92 -23.50
CA LEU A 269 -0.71 13.56 -23.69
C LEU A 269 -1.26 12.58 -22.65
N SER A 270 -1.36 13.00 -21.39
CA SER A 270 -1.94 12.18 -20.32
C SER A 270 -3.42 11.89 -20.57
N PHE A 271 -4.18 12.89 -21.03
CA PHE A 271 -5.58 12.73 -21.40
C PHE A 271 -5.78 11.73 -22.55
N ILE A 272 -5.00 11.85 -23.63
CA ILE A 272 -5.05 10.93 -24.77
C ILE A 272 -4.72 9.51 -24.31
N LYS A 273 -3.61 9.33 -23.57
CA LYS A 273 -3.20 8.02 -23.04
C LYS A 273 -4.28 7.38 -22.19
N ARG A 274 -4.86 8.12 -21.23
CA ARG A 274 -5.95 7.62 -20.38
C ARG A 274 -7.20 7.22 -21.18
N THR A 275 -7.54 8.00 -22.20
CA THR A 275 -8.69 7.69 -23.07
C THR A 275 -8.47 6.40 -23.85
N LEU A 276 -7.25 6.19 -24.38
CA LEU A 276 -6.88 4.98 -25.12
C LEU A 276 -6.81 3.74 -24.23
N THR A 277 -6.31 3.86 -23.00
CA THR A 277 -6.11 2.71 -22.12
C THR A 277 -7.35 2.32 -21.32
N LYS A 278 -8.30 3.24 -21.09
CA LYS A 278 -9.53 3.00 -20.31
C LYS A 278 -10.28 1.71 -20.67
N PRO A 279 -10.47 1.33 -21.96
CA PRO A 279 -11.14 0.07 -22.31
C PRO A 279 -10.39 -1.19 -21.85
N LEU A 280 -9.09 -1.10 -21.53
CA LEU A 280 -8.26 -2.19 -21.04
C LEU A 280 -8.29 -2.31 -19.52
N LEU A 281 -8.82 -1.31 -18.80
CA LEU A 281 -8.76 -1.29 -17.35
C LEU A 281 -9.96 -1.98 -16.70
N PRO A 282 -9.81 -2.49 -15.46
CA PRO A 282 -10.92 -2.92 -14.64
C PRO A 282 -11.96 -1.80 -14.47
N LYS A 283 -13.22 -2.16 -14.23
CA LYS A 283 -14.29 -1.18 -14.03
C LYS A 283 -13.95 -0.30 -12.83
N GLY A 284 -14.04 1.02 -13.01
CA GLY A 284 -13.77 2.01 -11.96
C GLY A 284 -12.31 2.49 -11.90
N ILE A 285 -11.40 1.94 -12.72
CA ILE A 285 -10.03 2.42 -12.84
C ILE A 285 -9.89 3.25 -14.13
N TYR A 286 -9.35 4.46 -14.00
CA TYR A 286 -9.20 5.41 -15.09
C TYR A 286 -7.74 5.82 -15.35
N ASP A 287 -6.83 5.45 -14.44
CA ASP A 287 -5.41 5.75 -14.54
C ASP A 287 -4.60 4.50 -14.22
N ALA A 288 -3.79 4.08 -15.19
CA ALA A 288 -2.90 2.94 -15.03
C ALA A 288 -1.49 3.36 -14.62
N GLN A 289 -1.09 4.61 -14.87
CA GLN A 289 0.33 4.97 -14.99
C GLN A 289 0.99 5.43 -13.69
N THR A 290 0.25 5.39 -12.58
CA THR A 290 0.77 5.78 -11.26
C THR A 290 1.81 4.81 -10.72
N GLY A 291 2.89 5.34 -10.17
CA GLY A 291 3.97 4.56 -9.55
C GLY A 291 3.57 3.76 -8.31
N LEU A 292 2.46 4.11 -7.66
CA LEU A 292 2.00 3.48 -6.42
C LEU A 292 0.83 2.51 -6.67
N LYS A 293 1.07 1.22 -6.41
CA LYS A 293 0.06 0.15 -6.48
C LYS A 293 0.26 -0.85 -5.35
N GLY A 294 -0.83 -1.36 -4.78
CA GLY A 294 -0.79 -2.49 -3.86
C GLY A 294 -1.66 -3.62 -4.34
N MET A 295 -1.31 -4.86 -4.02
CA MET A 295 -2.10 -6.04 -4.33
C MET A 295 -1.97 -7.10 -3.24
N ARG A 296 -2.97 -7.99 -3.16
CA ARG A 296 -2.86 -9.19 -2.33
C ARG A 296 -1.84 -10.14 -2.95
N GLY A 297 -1.05 -10.83 -2.13
CA GLY A 297 -0.05 -11.80 -2.60
C GLY A 297 -0.64 -12.90 -3.47
N GLU A 298 -1.89 -13.29 -3.21
CA GLU A 298 -2.62 -14.24 -4.06
C GLU A 298 -2.83 -13.68 -5.47
N ALA A 299 -3.28 -12.44 -5.58
CA ALA A 299 -3.45 -11.77 -6.86
C ALA A 299 -2.13 -11.66 -7.61
N ALA A 300 -1.05 -11.27 -6.92
CA ALA A 300 0.30 -11.22 -7.49
C ALA A 300 0.72 -12.56 -8.11
N ARG A 301 0.49 -13.69 -7.42
CA ARG A 301 0.82 -15.03 -7.93
C ARG A 301 0.08 -15.39 -9.22
N TYR A 302 -1.18 -14.95 -9.36
CA TYR A 302 -1.95 -15.17 -10.59
C TYR A 302 -1.58 -14.20 -11.72
N ILE A 303 -1.19 -12.97 -11.40
CA ILE A 303 -0.82 -11.95 -12.38
C ILE A 303 0.56 -12.24 -12.97
N LEU A 304 1.52 -12.58 -12.12
CA LEU A 304 2.95 -12.69 -12.44
C LEU A 304 3.25 -13.54 -13.70
N PRO A 305 2.67 -14.74 -13.90
CA PRO A 305 2.96 -15.56 -15.07
C PRO A 305 2.58 -14.93 -16.41
N HIS A 306 1.72 -13.90 -16.40
CA HIS A 306 1.24 -13.22 -17.59
C HIS A 306 1.95 -11.90 -17.87
N LEU A 307 2.81 -11.43 -16.96
CA LEU A 307 3.60 -10.22 -17.15
C LEU A 307 4.76 -10.46 -18.11
N SER A 308 5.10 -9.46 -18.91
CA SER A 308 6.14 -9.54 -19.92
C SER A 308 7.12 -8.38 -19.79
N VAL A 309 8.41 -8.69 -19.67
CA VAL A 309 9.50 -7.68 -19.63
C VAL A 309 9.47 -6.78 -20.88
N GLU A 310 9.06 -7.34 -22.02
CA GLU A 310 8.89 -6.61 -23.29
C GLU A 310 7.90 -5.42 -23.22
N ARG A 311 7.10 -5.30 -22.15
CA ARG A 311 6.20 -4.15 -21.97
C ARG A 311 6.91 -2.89 -21.53
N GLU A 312 8.13 -2.99 -21.01
CA GLU A 312 8.91 -1.85 -20.57
C GLU A 312 8.10 -0.93 -19.62
N LEU A 313 7.74 0.28 -20.07
CA LEU A 313 6.98 1.27 -19.30
C LEU A 313 5.46 0.99 -19.25
N ALA A 314 4.96 0.05 -20.06
CA ALA A 314 3.54 -0.31 -20.09
C ALA A 314 3.18 -1.44 -19.13
N ILE A 315 4.10 -1.88 -18.26
CA ILE A 315 3.86 -2.96 -17.31
C ILE A 315 2.68 -2.70 -16.39
N ASP A 316 2.48 -1.44 -15.96
CA ASP A 316 1.36 -1.05 -15.12
C ASP A 316 0.00 -1.27 -15.82
N LEU A 317 -0.05 -0.99 -17.12
CA LEU A 317 -1.24 -1.22 -17.94
C LEU A 317 -1.47 -2.72 -18.14
N GLU A 318 -0.42 -3.48 -18.45
CA GLU A 318 -0.52 -4.93 -18.62
C GLU A 318 -1.02 -5.58 -17.33
N MET A 319 -0.46 -5.21 -16.18
CA MET A 319 -0.89 -5.68 -14.86
C MET A 319 -2.38 -5.44 -14.62
N LEU A 320 -2.88 -4.22 -14.86
CA LEU A 320 -4.30 -3.90 -14.68
C LEU A 320 -5.20 -4.60 -15.71
N TYR A 321 -4.72 -4.78 -16.94
CA TYR A 321 -5.44 -5.54 -17.95
C TYR A 321 -5.55 -7.03 -17.59
N ILE A 322 -4.49 -7.63 -17.04
CA ILE A 322 -4.53 -8.99 -16.51
C ILE A 322 -5.53 -9.08 -15.35
N CYS A 323 -5.50 -8.12 -14.41
CA CYS A 323 -6.51 -8.06 -13.34
C CYS A 323 -7.93 -8.04 -13.89
N LYS A 324 -8.18 -7.26 -14.96
CA LYS A 324 -9.47 -7.22 -15.63
C LYS A 324 -9.85 -8.59 -16.20
N LYS A 325 -8.94 -9.25 -16.94
CA LYS A 325 -9.18 -10.56 -17.56
C LYS A 325 -9.43 -11.64 -16.51
N LEU A 326 -8.71 -11.61 -15.39
CA LEU A 326 -8.91 -12.49 -14.23
C LEU A 326 -10.14 -12.13 -13.37
N LYS A 327 -10.87 -11.05 -13.71
CA LYS A 327 -12.04 -10.54 -12.97
C LYS A 327 -11.72 -10.21 -11.50
N PHE A 328 -10.50 -9.80 -11.22
CA PHE A 328 -10.09 -9.33 -9.90
C PHE A 328 -10.76 -8.02 -9.54
N ARG A 329 -11.10 -7.88 -8.27
CA ARG A 329 -11.72 -6.67 -7.71
C ARG A 329 -10.61 -5.64 -7.54
N ALA A 330 -10.61 -4.64 -8.41
CA ALA A 330 -9.62 -3.60 -8.39
C ALA A 330 -10.24 -2.25 -8.04
N MET A 331 -9.54 -1.45 -7.23
CA MET A 331 -9.97 -0.11 -6.82
C MET A 331 -8.95 0.92 -7.27
N GLN A 332 -9.42 2.13 -7.56
CA GLN A 332 -8.58 3.30 -7.74
C GLN A 332 -8.68 4.21 -6.52
N LEU A 333 -7.55 4.58 -5.93
CA LEU A 333 -7.45 5.42 -4.73
C LEU A 333 -6.76 6.74 -5.08
N PRO A 334 -7.36 7.92 -4.82
CA PRO A 334 -6.67 9.19 -4.90
C PRO A 334 -5.49 9.24 -3.93
N VAL A 335 -4.30 9.55 -4.45
CA VAL A 335 -3.07 9.66 -3.66
C VAL A 335 -2.39 11.00 -3.93
N ARG A 336 -1.70 11.51 -2.92
CA ARG A 336 -0.89 12.70 -3.03
C ARG A 336 0.39 12.33 -3.78
N CYS A 337 0.71 13.10 -4.81
CA CYS A 337 1.88 12.89 -5.64
C CYS A 337 2.60 14.21 -5.82
N ILE A 338 3.90 14.22 -5.53
CA ILE A 338 4.78 15.35 -5.85
C ILE A 338 5.35 15.10 -7.24
N ASP A 339 5.36 16.10 -8.11
CA ASP A 339 6.09 16.00 -9.38
C ASP A 339 7.56 16.34 -9.13
N ARG A 340 8.46 15.39 -9.40
CA ARG A 340 9.91 15.58 -9.35
C ARG A 340 10.44 15.85 -10.76
N ASP A 341 11.33 16.83 -10.89
CA ASP A 341 12.01 17.14 -12.16
C ASP A 341 13.18 16.17 -12.43
N GLY A 342 13.66 16.11 -13.67
CA GLY A 342 14.79 15.26 -14.05
C GLY A 342 14.45 13.86 -14.58
N SER A 343 13.21 13.64 -15.03
CA SER A 343 12.81 12.36 -15.62
C SER A 343 13.59 12.06 -16.92
N HIS A 344 14.25 10.90 -16.97
CA HIS A 344 14.99 10.35 -18.12
C HIS A 344 14.08 9.85 -19.28
N VAL A 345 12.80 10.24 -19.28
CA VAL A 345 11.79 9.76 -20.24
C VAL A 345 11.78 10.65 -21.48
N ASP A 346 12.11 10.06 -22.63
CA ASP A 346 11.98 10.73 -23.93
C ASP A 346 10.50 10.72 -24.35
N ILE A 347 9.88 11.89 -24.33
CA ILE A 347 8.44 12.05 -24.53
C ILE A 347 7.96 11.40 -25.84
N VAL A 348 8.71 11.54 -26.93
CA VAL A 348 8.28 11.08 -28.26
C VAL A 348 8.56 9.60 -28.40
N ARG A 349 9.80 9.18 -28.14
CA ARG A 349 10.23 7.79 -28.30
C ARG A 349 9.45 6.86 -27.37
N ASP A 350 9.26 7.26 -26.12
CA ASP A 350 8.56 6.44 -25.14
C ASP A 350 7.05 6.42 -25.38
N SER A 351 6.47 7.49 -25.93
CA SER A 351 5.05 7.46 -26.32
C SER A 351 4.78 6.52 -27.48
N LEU A 352 5.66 6.46 -28.50
CA LEU A 352 5.53 5.51 -29.61
C LEU A 352 5.70 4.06 -29.15
N ARG A 353 6.69 3.79 -28.29
CA ARG A 353 6.87 2.46 -27.69
C ARG A 353 5.66 2.06 -26.85
N TYR A 354 5.13 2.98 -26.06
CA TYR A 354 3.94 2.73 -25.24
C TYR A 354 2.73 2.33 -26.09
N LEU A 355 2.49 3.02 -27.22
CA LEU A 355 1.43 2.65 -28.17
C LEU A 355 1.66 1.27 -28.78
N LYS A 356 2.90 0.93 -29.14
CA LYS A 356 3.25 -0.43 -29.61
C LYS A 356 2.97 -1.49 -28.53
N SER A 357 3.30 -1.18 -27.27
CA SER A 357 3.00 -2.07 -26.14
C SER A 357 1.49 -2.25 -25.94
N ILE A 358 0.68 -1.20 -26.07
CA ILE A 358 -0.79 -1.29 -26.03
C ILE A 358 -1.30 -2.28 -27.09
N ALA A 359 -0.85 -2.14 -28.34
CA ALA A 359 -1.24 -3.05 -29.41
C ALA A 359 -0.79 -4.50 -29.14
N SER A 360 0.41 -4.70 -28.60
CA SER A 360 0.92 -6.03 -28.25
C SER A 360 0.15 -6.68 -27.09
N ILE A 361 -0.27 -5.91 -26.09
CA ILE A 361 -1.08 -6.40 -24.96
C ILE A 361 -2.40 -6.96 -25.47
N LEU A 362 -3.03 -6.27 -26.42
CA LEU A 362 -4.25 -6.74 -27.08
C LEU A 362 -4.02 -8.05 -27.84
N CYS A 363 -2.99 -8.13 -28.68
CA CYS A 363 -2.75 -9.32 -29.50
C CYS A 363 -2.31 -10.58 -28.71
N LYS A 364 -1.42 -10.43 -27.71
CA LYS A 364 -0.76 -11.58 -27.04
C LYS A 364 -1.68 -12.28 -26.02
N GLN A 365 -2.58 -11.55 -25.37
CA GLN A 365 -3.42 -12.12 -24.31
C GLN A 365 -4.72 -12.75 -24.82
N ASP A 366 -5.20 -12.36 -26.01
CA ASP A 366 -6.32 -13.07 -26.64
C ASP A 366 -5.87 -14.48 -27.08
N GLN A 367 -4.62 -14.65 -27.53
CA GLN A 367 -4.04 -15.95 -27.87
C GLN A 367 -3.77 -16.87 -26.66
N ALA A 368 -3.43 -16.31 -25.50
CA ALA A 368 -3.15 -17.11 -24.29
C ALA A 368 -4.42 -17.70 -23.64
N LEU A 369 -5.60 -17.15 -23.97
CA LEU A 369 -6.90 -17.61 -23.46
C LEU A 369 -7.57 -18.62 -24.41
N GLU A 370 -7.38 -18.49 -25.72
CA GLU A 370 -7.90 -19.44 -26.72
C GLU A 370 -7.30 -20.85 -26.59
N VAL A 371 -6.11 -21.00 -25.99
CA VAL A 371 -5.47 -22.31 -25.77
C VAL A 371 -6.02 -23.02 -24.51
N ARG A 372 -6.95 -22.39 -23.77
CA ARG A 372 -7.52 -22.93 -22.51
C ARG A 372 -9.03 -23.14 -22.55
N GLU A 373 -9.68 -22.89 -23.68
CA GLU A 373 -11.02 -23.42 -24.01
C GLU A 373 -10.84 -24.68 -24.87
#